data_AF-A0A563D9S0-F1
#
_entry.id   AF-A0A563D9S0-F1
#
_cell.length_a   1.000
_cell.length_b   1.000
_cell.length_c   1.000
_cell.angle_alpha   90.00
_cell.angle_beta   90.00
_cell.angle_gamma   90.00
#
_symmetry.space_group_name_H-M   'P 1'
#
loop_
_entity.id
_entity.type
_entity.pdbx_description
1 polymer ?
#
loop_
_entity_poly.entity_id
_entity_poly.type
_entity_poly.pdbx_seq_one_letter_code
_entity_poly.pdbx_strand_id
1 'polypeptide(L)'
;MPRAVSVIVDKKTGKIYKGTSKGIDDITKLDKNVADKLPKPSKEKWPAENCAEVDAYNKAIKDGVNPKDMEMHTVSIDKKSRSYKDFERCENCKVTTKDVGYVTSD
;
A
#
# COMPACT_ATOMS: atom_id res chain seq x y z
N MET A 1 13.22 6.00 1.35
CA MET A 1 11.91 5.63 0.80
C MET A 1 11.20 6.89 0.32
N PRO A 2 10.36 6.78 -0.73
CA PRO A 2 9.45 7.84 -1.16
C PRO A 2 8.48 8.24 -0.05
N ARG A 3 8.02 9.50 -0.06
CA ARG A 3 6.87 9.92 0.74
C ARG A 3 5.64 9.70 -0.12
N ALA A 4 4.86 8.69 0.19
CA ALA A 4 3.70 8.30 -0.61
C ALA A 4 2.42 8.29 0.22
N VAL A 5 1.32 8.48 -0.48
CA VAL A 5 -0.05 8.25 0.00
C VAL A 5 -0.67 7.25 -0.95
N SER A 6 -1.22 6.17 -0.39
CA SER A 6 -1.92 5.14 -1.14
C SER A 6 -3.38 5.11 -0.71
N VAL A 7 -4.25 4.82 -1.65
CA VAL A 7 -5.68 4.64 -1.43
C VAL A 7 -6.08 3.29 -2.01
N ILE A 8 -6.84 2.54 -1.22
CA ILE A 8 -7.57 1.36 -1.69
C ILE A 8 -9.06 1.67 -1.62
N VAL A 9 -9.78 1.36 -2.70
CA VAL A 9 -11.24 1.38 -2.75
C VAL A 9 -11.73 -0.07 -2.78
N ASP A 10 -12.65 -0.42 -1.88
CA ASP A 10 -13.45 -1.63 -2.03
C ASP A 10 -14.54 -1.36 -3.09
N LYS A 11 -14.40 -2.00 -4.26
CA LYS A 11 -15.32 -1.82 -5.39
C LYS A 11 -16.76 -2.27 -5.08
N LYS A 12 -16.97 -3.12 -4.08
CA LYS A 12 -18.31 -3.58 -3.70
C LYS A 12 -19.07 -2.56 -2.89
N THR A 13 -18.38 -1.87 -1.97
CA THR A 13 -19.02 -0.98 -0.99
C THR A 13 -18.73 0.49 -1.22
N GLY A 14 -17.71 0.81 -2.02
CA GLY A 14 -17.17 2.17 -2.17
C GLY A 14 -16.35 2.65 -0.97
N LYS A 15 -16.13 1.81 0.05
CA LYS A 15 -15.35 2.19 1.24
C LYS A 15 -13.88 2.39 0.86
N ILE A 16 -13.26 3.41 1.47
CA ILE A 16 -11.92 3.88 1.14
C ILE A 16 -10.96 3.66 2.32
N TYR A 17 -9.81 3.06 2.05
CA TYR A 17 -8.73 2.83 3.00
C TYR A 17 -7.50 3.61 2.58
N LYS A 18 -7.05 4.53 3.44
CA LYS A 18 -5.90 5.40 3.17
C LYS A 18 -4.67 4.87 3.89
N GLY A 19 -3.55 4.84 3.18
CA GLY A 19 -2.25 4.49 3.70
C GLY A 19 -1.21 5.57 3.45
N THR A 20 -0.24 5.68 4.34
CA THR A 20 0.90 6.61 4.17
C THR A 20 2.21 5.89 4.41
N SER A 21 3.30 6.36 3.81
CA SER A 21 4.61 5.77 4.09
C SER A 21 4.96 5.92 5.57
N LYS A 22 5.42 4.84 6.21
CA LYS A 22 5.56 4.70 7.68
C LYS A 22 4.24 4.89 8.46
N GLY A 23 3.10 4.65 7.83
CA GLY A 23 1.79 4.67 8.51
C GLY A 23 1.58 3.50 9.47
N ILE A 24 2.31 2.39 9.25
CA ILE A 24 2.49 1.33 10.24
C ILE A 24 3.75 1.68 11.04
N ASP A 25 3.54 2.20 12.24
CA ASP A 25 4.57 2.61 13.21
C ASP A 25 5.02 1.46 14.11
N ASP A 26 4.26 0.37 14.14
CA ASP A 26 4.51 -0.83 14.94
C ASP A 26 4.12 -2.08 14.13
N ILE A 27 5.08 -2.99 13.93
CA ILE A 27 4.88 -4.22 13.14
C ILE A 27 3.85 -5.16 13.78
N THR A 28 3.60 -5.05 15.08
CA THR A 28 2.54 -5.83 15.76
C THR A 28 1.13 -5.41 15.30
N LYS A 29 0.99 -4.21 14.71
CA LYS A 29 -0.26 -3.74 14.11
C LYS A 29 -0.48 -4.31 12.71
N LEU A 30 0.41 -5.14 12.19
CA LEU A 30 0.26 -5.76 10.89
C LEU A 30 -0.60 -7.03 11.01
N ASP A 31 -1.65 -7.12 10.19
CA ASP A 31 -2.46 -8.32 10.10
C ASP A 31 -1.60 -9.50 9.64
N LYS A 32 -1.82 -10.69 10.23
CA LYS A 32 -1.01 -11.87 9.95
C LYS A 32 -1.00 -12.23 8.46
N ASN A 33 -2.15 -12.11 7.78
CA ASN A 33 -2.24 -12.42 6.35
C ASN A 33 -1.46 -11.44 5.49
N VAL A 34 -1.26 -10.21 5.98
CA VAL A 34 -0.40 -9.22 5.32
C VAL A 34 1.06 -9.51 5.62
N ALA A 35 1.39 -9.90 6.85
CA ALA A 35 2.75 -10.17 7.30
C ALA A 35 3.38 -11.34 6.54
N ASP A 36 2.57 -12.35 6.23
CA ASP A 36 2.97 -13.53 5.47
C ASP A 36 3.17 -13.24 3.98
N LYS A 37 2.59 -12.14 3.46
CA LYS A 37 2.77 -11.67 2.07
C LYS A 37 3.92 -10.69 1.89
N LEU A 38 4.54 -10.20 2.97
CA LEU A 38 5.69 -9.30 2.87
C LEU A 38 6.93 -10.10 2.44
N PRO A 39 7.68 -9.62 1.43
CA PRO A 39 8.93 -10.28 1.05
C PRO A 39 9.94 -10.21 2.19
N LYS A 40 10.55 -11.34 2.50
CA LYS A 40 11.62 -11.49 3.50
C LYS A 40 12.81 -12.21 2.81
N PRO A 41 13.93 -11.53 2.54
CA PRO A 41 14.23 -10.11 2.84
C PRO A 41 13.42 -9.12 1.99
N SER A 42 13.41 -7.86 2.39
CA SER A 42 12.88 -6.75 1.58
C SER A 42 13.58 -6.69 0.22
N LYS A 43 12.82 -6.39 -0.84
CA LYS A 43 13.31 -6.14 -2.19
C LYS A 43 13.72 -4.67 -2.41
N GLU A 44 13.53 -3.83 -1.40
CA GLU A 44 13.88 -2.40 -1.42
C GLU A 44 14.90 -2.06 -0.34
N LYS A 45 15.46 -0.85 -0.40
CA LYS A 45 16.39 -0.32 0.63
C LYS A 45 15.72 0.01 1.97
N TRP A 46 14.43 -0.25 2.12
CA TRP A 46 13.65 0.00 3.34
C TRP A 46 12.80 -1.22 3.69
N PRO A 47 12.37 -1.37 4.96
CA PRO A 47 11.45 -2.43 5.37
C PRO A 47 10.12 -2.38 4.61
N ALA A 48 9.61 -3.54 4.19
CA ALA A 48 8.44 -3.63 3.31
C ALA A 48 7.16 -3.08 3.95
N GLU A 49 7.03 -3.22 5.27
CA GLU A 49 5.93 -2.70 6.08
C GLU A 49 5.82 -1.16 6.07
N ASN A 50 6.89 -0.46 5.69
CA ASN A 50 6.89 1.01 5.65
C ASN A 50 6.22 1.60 4.41
N CYS A 51 5.84 0.78 3.42
CA CYS A 51 5.20 1.27 2.21
C CYS A 51 3.77 1.76 2.47
N ALA A 52 3.34 2.80 1.75
CA ALA A 52 2.00 3.38 1.91
C ALA A 52 0.91 2.40 1.49
N GLU A 53 1.19 1.62 0.45
CA GLU A 53 0.36 0.57 -0.11
C GLU A 53 0.10 -0.54 0.91
N VAL A 54 1.12 -0.90 1.72
CA VAL A 54 1.00 -1.92 2.75
C VAL A 54 0.14 -1.42 3.91
N ASP A 55 0.27 -0.15 4.31
CA ASP A 55 -0.60 0.46 5.31
C ASP A 55 -2.08 0.47 4.87
N ALA A 56 -2.35 0.92 3.64
CA ALA A 56 -3.71 0.90 3.08
C ALA A 56 -4.27 -0.54 3.01
N TYR A 57 -3.46 -1.48 2.52
CA TYR A 57 -3.83 -2.89 2.39
C TYR A 57 -4.11 -3.54 3.73
N ASN A 58 -3.28 -3.28 4.74
CA ASN A 58 -3.47 -3.76 6.10
C ASN A 58 -4.81 -3.32 6.69
N LYS A 59 -5.19 -2.06 6.48
CA LYS A 59 -6.50 -1.53 6.92
C LYS A 59 -7.66 -2.22 6.21
N ALA A 60 -7.56 -2.43 4.89
CA ALA A 60 -8.60 -3.10 4.11
C ALA A 60 -8.76 -4.58 4.51
N ILE A 61 -7.65 -5.31 4.71
CA ILE A 61 -7.67 -6.71 5.13
C ILE A 61 -8.26 -6.88 6.54
N LYS A 62 -7.89 -6.01 7.48
CA LYS A 62 -8.47 -6.02 8.83
C LYS A 62 -9.97 -5.78 8.85
N ASP A 63 -10.48 -5.05 7.86
CA ASP A 63 -11.90 -4.79 7.68
C ASP A 63 -12.62 -5.91 6.89
N GLY A 64 -11.91 -6.99 6.55
CA GLY A 64 -12.46 -8.17 5.88
C GLY A 64 -12.65 -8.03 4.37
N VAL A 65 -12.07 -7.00 3.74
CA VAL A 65 -12.21 -6.79 2.30
C VAL A 65 -11.45 -7.88 1.53
N ASN A 66 -12.08 -8.44 0.50
CA ASN A 66 -11.43 -9.41 -0.38
C ASN A 66 -10.49 -8.67 -1.34
N PRO A 67 -9.19 -9.06 -1.45
CA PRO A 67 -8.23 -8.42 -2.35
C PRO A 67 -8.68 -8.25 -3.80
N LYS A 68 -9.47 -9.18 -4.34
CA LYS A 68 -9.96 -9.12 -5.73
C LYS A 68 -10.98 -7.99 -5.96
N ASP A 69 -11.65 -7.58 -4.88
CA ASP A 69 -12.60 -6.48 -4.88
C ASP A 69 -11.91 -5.13 -4.60
N MET A 70 -10.60 -5.13 -4.33
CA MET A 70 -9.82 -3.91 -4.10
C MET A 70 -9.30 -3.31 -5.40
N GLU A 71 -9.30 -1.98 -5.44
CA GLU A 71 -8.56 -1.19 -6.43
C GLU A 71 -7.65 -0.20 -5.71
N MET A 72 -6.38 -0.15 -6.08
CA MET A 72 -5.34 0.62 -5.42
C MET A 72 -4.78 1.69 -6.35
N HIS A 73 -4.55 2.87 -5.78
CA HIS A 73 -3.84 3.97 -6.43
C HIS A 73 -2.89 4.65 -5.45
N THR A 74 -1.70 5.03 -5.92
CA THR A 74 -0.66 5.61 -5.07
C THR A 74 -0.01 6.81 -5.73
N VAL A 75 0.17 7.87 -4.95
CA VAL A 75 0.90 9.07 -5.35
C VAL A 75 2.13 9.26 -4.47
N SER A 76 3.22 9.72 -5.08
CA SER A 76 4.43 10.14 -4.38
C SER A 76 4.49 11.67 -4.30
N ILE A 77 4.98 12.17 -3.17
CA ILE A 77 5.10 13.59 -2.87
C ILE A 77 6.57 13.96 -2.89
N ASP A 78 6.94 14.88 -3.77
CA ASP A 78 8.27 15.50 -3.75
C ASP A 78 8.31 16.58 -2.65
N LYS A 79 9.29 16.50 -1.75
CA LYS A 79 9.37 17.43 -0.61
C LYS A 79 9.82 18.84 -1.01
N LYS A 80 10.61 18.97 -2.07
CA LYS A 80 11.21 20.24 -2.51
C LYS A 80 10.21 21.04 -3.31
N SER A 81 9.63 20.44 -4.35
CA SER A 81 8.64 21.11 -5.20
C SER A 81 7.24 21.12 -4.58
N ARG A 82 6.97 20.25 -3.59
CA ARG A 82 5.62 19.99 -3.04
C ARG A 82 4.63 19.49 -4.10
N SER A 83 5.12 19.07 -5.26
CA SER A 83 4.31 18.43 -6.28
C SER A 83 4.05 16.97 -5.91
N TYR A 84 2.98 16.42 -6.46
CA TYR A 84 2.71 15.00 -6.43
C TYR A 84 2.80 14.43 -7.85
N LYS A 85 3.06 13.13 -7.93
CA LYS A 85 2.97 12.37 -9.17
C LYS A 85 2.49 10.96 -8.86
N ASP A 86 1.85 10.36 -9.84
CA ASP A 86 1.55 8.94 -9.83
C ASP A 86 2.81 8.13 -9.55
N PHE A 87 2.63 7.12 -8.72
CA PHE A 87 3.73 6.33 -8.22
C PHE A 87 3.42 4.87 -8.47
N GLU A 88 4.17 4.21 -9.34
CA GLU A 88 4.05 2.77 -9.52
C GLU A 88 4.47 2.04 -8.22
N ARG A 89 3.84 0.88 -7.95
CA ARG A 89 4.22 0.02 -6.83
C ARG A 89 5.70 -0.32 -6.90
N CYS A 90 6.40 -0.20 -5.77
CA CYS A 90 7.75 -0.73 -5.65
C CYS A 90 7.74 -2.27 -5.64
N GLU A 91 8.92 -2.90 -5.71
CA GLU A 91 9.01 -4.37 -5.83
C GLU A 91 8.45 -5.11 -4.61
N ASN A 92 8.51 -4.49 -3.42
CA ASN A 92 7.83 -5.02 -2.24
C ASN A 92 6.31 -5.05 -2.44
N CYS A 93 5.75 -3.93 -2.86
CA CYS A 93 4.30 -3.77 -2.99
C CYS A 93 3.73 -4.58 -4.15
N LYS A 94 4.48 -4.76 -5.24
CA LYS A 94 4.10 -5.68 -6.33
C LYS A 94 3.90 -7.11 -5.82
N VAL A 95 4.76 -7.60 -4.93
CA VAL A 95 4.62 -8.93 -4.32
C VAL A 95 3.45 -8.97 -3.34
N THR A 96 3.40 -8.02 -2.39
CA THR A 96 2.43 -8.05 -1.28
C THR A 96 1.00 -7.81 -1.75
N THR A 97 0.81 -7.00 -2.78
CA THR A 97 -0.51 -6.59 -3.30
C THR A 97 -0.81 -7.18 -4.69
N LYS A 98 -0.15 -8.29 -5.05
CA LYS A 98 -0.28 -8.91 -6.38
C LYS A 98 -1.72 -9.23 -6.79
N ASP A 99 -2.60 -9.48 -5.81
CA ASP A 99 -4.00 -9.85 -6.02
C ASP A 99 -4.95 -8.64 -6.07
N VAL A 100 -4.42 -7.42 -5.94
CA VAL A 100 -5.17 -6.16 -5.91
C VAL A 100 -5.05 -5.45 -7.25
N GLY A 101 -6.18 -4.95 -7.77
CA GLY A 101 -6.20 -4.11 -8.97
C GLY A 101 -5.38 -2.84 -8.74
N TYR A 102 -4.59 -2.41 -9.73
CA TYR A 102 -3.73 -1.24 -9.59
C TYR A 102 -3.95 -0.27 -10.73
N VAL A 103 -4.20 0.99 -10.38
CA VAL A 103 -4.43 2.06 -11.34
C VAL A 103 -3.26 3.03 -11.30
N THR A 104 -2.67 3.28 -12.46
CA THR A 104 -1.80 4.42 -12.74
C THR A 104 -2.50 5.29 -13.76
N SER A 105 -2.26 6.61 -13.75
CA SER A 105 -2.70 7.51 -14.82
C SER A 105 -2.13 7.06 -16.16
N ASP A 106 -2.95 7.16 -17.21
CA ASP A 106 -2.54 6.98 -18.61
C ASP A 106 -1.53 8.05 -19.07
#